data_AF-A0A6A4B5N4-F1
#
_entry.id   AF-A0A6A4B5N4-F1
#
_cell.length_a   1.000
_cell.length_b   1.000
_cell.length_c   1.000
_cell.angle_alpha   90.00
_cell.angle_beta   90.00
_cell.angle_gamma   90.00
#
_symmetry.space_group_name_H-M   'P 1'
#
loop_
_entity.id
_entity.type
_entity.pdbx_description
1 polymer ?
#
loop_
_entity_poly.entity_id
_entity_poly.type
_entity_poly.pdbx_seq_one_letter_code
_entity_poly.pdbx_strand_id
1 'polypeptide(L)'
;MRPSDSNLHYTKSGALDMRYKSSQAVAQQLNKAAAAPSSGDLHNTKSGALDMRYKTSREVVQKMEKMGLDSTSTKGKSSSKKAAKPQKRVAGVPHDLPVTKAGTPDLRT
;
A
#
# COMPACT_ATOMS: atom_id res chain seq x y z
N MET A 1 -17.41 -21.71 -43.27
CA MET A 1 -16.04 -21.16 -43.40
C MET A 1 -15.71 -20.44 -42.09
N ARG A 2 -14.76 -20.96 -41.29
CA ARG A 2 -14.28 -20.27 -40.07
C ARG A 2 -13.18 -19.29 -40.48
N PRO A 3 -13.20 -18.02 -40.03
CA PRO A 3 -12.19 -17.05 -40.43
C PRO A 3 -10.84 -17.46 -39.82
N SER A 4 -9.82 -17.60 -40.67
CA SER A 4 -8.52 -18.19 -40.34
C SER A 4 -7.49 -17.19 -39.81
N ASP A 5 -7.84 -15.90 -39.61
CA ASP A 5 -6.81 -14.85 -39.52
C ASP A 5 -6.84 -13.99 -38.26
N SER A 6 -7.26 -14.51 -37.11
CA SER A 6 -6.99 -13.78 -35.88
C SER A 6 -6.76 -14.69 -34.70
N ASN A 7 -5.70 -14.37 -33.97
CA ASN A 7 -5.22 -14.84 -32.67
C ASN A 7 -6.35 -14.95 -31.61
N LEU A 8 -7.30 -15.86 -31.86
CA LEU A 8 -8.48 -16.20 -31.07
C LEU A 8 -8.28 -17.65 -30.64
N HIS A 9 -8.28 -17.85 -29.33
CA HIS A 9 -8.15 -19.17 -28.73
C HIS A 9 -9.52 -19.64 -28.28
N TYR A 10 -9.77 -20.94 -28.36
CA TYR A 10 -11.03 -21.55 -27.95
C TYR A 10 -10.75 -22.65 -26.93
N THR A 11 -11.67 -22.83 -25.99
CA THR A 11 -11.63 -23.92 -25.01
C THR A 11 -11.96 -25.26 -25.66
N LYS A 12 -11.77 -26.37 -24.92
CA LYS A 12 -12.16 -27.73 -25.37
C LYS A 12 -13.66 -27.85 -25.72
N SER A 13 -14.50 -27.00 -25.12
CA SER A 13 -15.93 -26.90 -25.42
C SER A 13 -16.27 -26.10 -26.69
N GLY A 14 -15.28 -25.42 -27.29
CA GLY A 14 -15.45 -24.58 -28.47
C GLY A 14 -15.83 -23.12 -28.17
N ALA A 15 -16.04 -22.74 -26.91
CA ALA A 15 -16.24 -21.35 -26.50
C ALA A 15 -14.93 -20.54 -26.61
N LEU A 16 -15.02 -19.25 -26.95
CA LEU A 16 -13.89 -18.34 -27.04
C LEU A 16 -13.19 -18.20 -25.68
N ASP A 17 -11.88 -18.41 -25.64
CA ASP A 17 -11.06 -18.26 -24.45
C ASP A 17 -10.29 -16.93 -24.45
N MET A 18 -10.85 -15.94 -23.76
CA MET A 18 -10.20 -14.66 -23.54
C MET A 18 -9.00 -14.77 -22.59
N ARG A 19 -8.90 -15.84 -21.78
CA ARG A 19 -7.85 -15.98 -20.75
C ARG A 19 -6.51 -16.32 -21.35
N TYR A 20 -6.46 -17.18 -22.38
CA TYR A 20 -5.21 -17.62 -23.00
C TYR A 20 -4.27 -16.47 -23.35
N LYS A 21 -4.78 -15.36 -23.92
CA LYS A 21 -3.96 -14.20 -24.30
C LYS A 21 -3.36 -13.50 -23.08
N SER A 22 -4.15 -13.36 -22.01
CA SER A 22 -3.68 -12.77 -20.75
C SER A 22 -2.57 -13.61 -20.10
N SER A 23 -2.71 -14.94 -20.07
CA SER A 23 -1.70 -15.84 -19.53
C SER A 23 -0.41 -15.83 -20.35
N GLN A 24 -0.49 -15.74 -21.68
CA GLN A 24 0.68 -15.62 -22.54
C GLN A 24 1.45 -14.31 -22.31
N ALA A 25 0.75 -13.18 -22.16
CA ALA A 25 1.41 -11.91 -21.85
C ALA A 25 2.16 -11.95 -20.51
N VAL A 26 1.55 -12.57 -19.49
CA VAL A 26 2.19 -12.77 -18.18
C VAL A 26 3.38 -13.73 -18.29
N ALA A 27 3.24 -14.85 -19.02
CA ALA A 27 4.33 -15.80 -19.23
C ALA A 27 5.52 -15.17 -19.98
N GLN A 28 5.24 -14.36 -21.00
CA GLN A 28 6.27 -13.60 -21.72
C GLN A 28 6.93 -12.56 -20.81
N GLN A 29 6.17 -11.85 -19.99
CA GLN A 29 6.73 -10.91 -19.01
C GLN A 29 7.58 -11.64 -17.97
N LEU A 30 7.15 -12.80 -17.48
CA LEU A 30 7.90 -13.60 -16.51
C LEU A 30 9.21 -14.13 -17.11
N ASN A 31 9.18 -14.57 -18.37
CA ASN A 31 10.38 -14.97 -19.11
C ASN A 31 11.32 -13.79 -19.38
N LYS A 32 10.79 -12.58 -19.59
CA LYS A 32 11.59 -11.35 -19.74
C LYS A 32 12.13 -10.84 -18.40
N ALA A 33 11.39 -11.05 -17.31
CA ALA A 33 11.75 -10.74 -15.93
C ALA A 33 12.62 -11.83 -15.27
N ALA A 34 13.02 -12.87 -16.03
CA ALA A 34 14.03 -13.84 -15.61
C ALA A 34 15.44 -13.21 -15.46
N ALA A 35 15.60 -11.91 -15.75
CA ALA A 35 16.57 -11.09 -15.05
C ALA A 35 16.14 -11.01 -13.58
N ALA A 36 16.49 -12.06 -12.82
CA ALA A 36 16.25 -12.13 -11.39
C ALA A 36 16.68 -10.78 -10.78
N PRO A 37 15.84 -10.15 -9.94
CA PRO A 37 16.32 -9.01 -9.17
C PRO A 37 17.62 -9.45 -8.50
N SER A 38 18.68 -8.67 -8.70
CA SER A 38 19.96 -8.91 -8.05
C SER A 38 19.70 -9.23 -6.59
N SER A 39 20.26 -10.32 -6.07
CA SER A 39 20.02 -10.79 -4.70
C SER A 39 20.27 -9.72 -3.64
N GLY A 40 21.03 -8.65 -3.97
CA GLY A 40 21.23 -7.49 -3.11
C GLY A 40 20.04 -6.54 -2.96
N ASP A 41 18.98 -6.70 -3.77
CA ASP A 41 17.83 -5.79 -3.84
C ASP A 41 16.55 -6.39 -3.21
N LEU A 42 16.59 -7.66 -2.83
CA LEU A 42 15.49 -8.36 -2.15
C LEU A 42 15.76 -8.44 -0.65
N HIS A 43 14.78 -8.03 0.15
CA HIS A 43 14.83 -8.15 1.60
C HIS A 43 13.81 -9.18 2.07
N ASN A 44 14.20 -10.00 3.05
CA ASN A 44 13.32 -11.01 3.64
C ASN A 44 13.04 -10.66 5.11
N THR A 45 11.83 -10.98 5.55
CA THR A 45 11.43 -10.95 6.95
C THR A 45 12.18 -12.01 7.77
N LYS A 46 12.07 -11.94 9.10
CA LYS A 46 12.63 -12.97 10.00
C LYS A 46 12.06 -14.37 9.76
N SER A 47 10.84 -14.45 9.22
CA SER A 47 10.18 -15.68 8.78
C SER A 47 10.62 -16.18 7.40
N GLY A 48 11.52 -15.47 6.71
CA GLY A 48 12.00 -15.83 5.37
C GLY A 48 11.10 -15.42 4.21
N ALA A 49 9.95 -14.79 4.48
CA ALA A 49 9.08 -14.25 3.44
C ALA A 49 9.63 -12.93 2.89
N LEU A 50 9.47 -12.71 1.58
CA LEU A 50 9.84 -11.47 0.89
C LEU A 50 9.17 -10.26 1.54
N ASP A 51 9.95 -9.24 1.88
CA ASP A 51 9.45 -7.98 2.42
C ASP A 51 9.53 -6.84 1.39
N MET A 52 8.42 -6.62 0.69
CA MET A 52 8.28 -5.52 -0.27
C MET A 52 8.32 -4.13 0.39
N ARG A 53 8.14 -4.04 1.72
CA ARG A 53 8.06 -2.76 2.45
C ARG A 53 9.41 -2.27 2.97
N TYR A 54 10.40 -3.14 3.04
CA TYR A 54 11.67 -2.82 3.68
C TYR A 54 12.36 -1.61 3.04
N LYS A 55 12.36 -1.51 1.70
CA LYS A 55 12.99 -0.40 0.97
C LYS A 55 12.41 0.95 1.35
N THR A 56 11.09 1.08 1.29
CA THR A 56 10.41 2.35 1.59
C THR A 56 10.61 2.74 3.05
N SER A 57 10.57 1.78 3.98
CA SER A 57 10.86 2.05 5.39
C SER A 57 12.31 2.49 5.61
N ARG A 58 13.28 1.90 4.91
CA ARG A 58 14.71 2.26 5.05
C ARG A 58 15.01 3.66 4.51
N GLU A 59 14.40 4.06 3.41
CA GLU A 59 14.56 5.42 2.87
C GLU A 59 14.05 6.48 3.84
N VAL A 60 12.90 6.23 4.48
CA VAL A 60 12.36 7.13 5.52
C VAL A 60 13.30 7.21 6.71
N VAL A 61 13.82 6.07 7.18
CA VAL A 61 14.79 6.03 8.29
C VAL A 61 16.07 6.80 7.94
N GLN A 62 16.67 6.55 6.77
CA GLN A 62 17.87 7.28 6.31
C GLN A 62 17.63 8.78 6.20
N LYS A 63 16.44 9.19 5.75
CA LYS A 63 16.06 10.61 5.67
C LYS A 63 15.96 11.22 7.07
N MET A 64 15.38 10.51 8.04
CA MET A 64 15.29 10.96 9.44
C MET A 64 16.66 11.04 10.10
N GLU A 65 17.53 10.05 9.87
CA GLU A 65 18.93 10.03 10.34
C GLU A 65 19.70 11.23 9.79
N LYS A 66 19.57 11.51 8.49
CA LYS A 66 20.20 12.67 7.84
C LYS A 66 19.69 14.02 8.38
N MET A 67 18.48 14.04 8.93
CA MET A 67 17.87 15.22 9.53
C MET A 67 18.04 15.28 11.06
N GLY A 68 18.72 14.32 11.68
CA GLY A 68 18.96 14.30 13.14
C GLY A 68 17.69 14.18 13.99
N LEU A 69 16.65 13.51 13.47
CA LEU A 69 15.34 13.37 14.13
C LEU A 69 15.22 12.02 14.83
N ASP A 70 16.07 11.72 15.81
CA ASP A 70 15.90 10.57 16.72
C ASP A 70 15.11 10.98 17.97
N SER A 71 13.81 11.23 17.80
CA SER A 71 12.95 11.64 18.91
C SER A 71 12.49 10.44 19.75
N THR A 72 13.29 10.08 20.76
CA THR A 72 12.84 9.29 21.91
C THR A 72 11.90 10.12 22.80
N SER A 73 10.64 10.32 22.41
CA SER A 73 9.58 10.77 23.31
C SER A 73 8.22 10.51 22.67
N THR A 74 7.24 9.90 23.33
CA THR A 74 6.48 10.61 24.38
C THR A 74 5.60 9.62 25.16
N LYS A 75 5.98 9.42 26.43
CA LYS A 75 5.07 9.00 27.52
C LYS A 75 4.48 10.29 28.08
N GLY A 76 3.15 10.45 28.09
CA GLY A 76 2.55 11.67 28.66
C GLY A 76 1.03 11.67 28.68
N LYS A 77 0.45 11.17 29.78
CA LYS A 77 -0.96 11.29 30.16
C LYS A 77 -1.10 12.53 31.06
N SER A 78 -1.97 13.48 30.72
CA SER A 78 -2.46 14.48 31.69
C SER A 78 -3.90 14.89 31.40
N SER A 79 -4.72 14.85 32.45
CA SER A 79 -6.13 15.18 32.46
C SER A 79 -6.36 16.60 32.97
N SER A 80 -7.22 17.38 32.32
CA SER A 80 -7.92 18.48 32.98
C SER A 80 -9.32 18.67 32.37
N LYS A 81 -10.33 18.73 33.24
CA LYS A 81 -11.72 19.04 32.89
C LYS A 81 -11.86 20.57 32.90
N LYS A 82 -12.29 21.16 31.79
CA LYS A 82 -12.65 22.59 31.65
C LYS A 82 -13.86 22.71 30.74
N ALA A 83 -14.81 23.54 31.14
CA ALA A 83 -16.13 23.75 30.54
C ALA A 83 -16.07 24.02 29.02
N ALA A 84 -17.07 23.50 28.31
CA ALA A 84 -17.13 23.41 26.85
C ALA A 84 -17.27 24.79 26.18
N LYS A 85 -16.23 25.19 25.44
CA LYS A 85 -16.33 26.20 24.39
C LYS A 85 -16.85 25.52 23.10
N PRO A 86 -17.61 26.20 22.24
CA PRO A 86 -18.06 25.64 20.97
C PRO A 86 -16.83 25.15 20.17
N GLN A 87 -16.85 23.86 19.80
CA GLN A 87 -15.72 23.20 19.15
C GLN A 87 -15.50 23.82 17.76
N LYS A 88 -14.39 24.54 17.57
CA LYS A 88 -13.99 25.07 16.27
C LYS A 88 -13.45 23.91 15.44
N ARG A 89 -14.27 23.40 14.51
CA ARG A 89 -13.92 22.28 13.63
C ARG A 89 -12.83 22.73 12.64
N VAL A 90 -11.87 21.86 12.36
CA VAL A 90 -10.87 22.11 11.32
C VAL A 90 -11.54 22.00 9.94
N ALA A 91 -11.19 22.89 9.02
CA ALA A 91 -11.74 22.89 7.67
C ALA A 91 -11.46 21.56 6.96
N GLY A 92 -12.49 20.97 6.34
CA GLY A 92 -12.39 19.68 5.63
C GLY A 92 -12.78 18.44 6.44
N VAL A 93 -13.17 18.57 7.72
CA VAL A 93 -13.66 17.44 8.52
C VAL A 93 -15.18 17.25 8.32
N PRO A 94 -15.67 16.08 7.85
CA PRO A 94 -17.10 15.78 7.67
C PRO A 94 -17.90 15.94 8.94
N HIS A 95 -19.11 16.53 8.87
CA HIS A 95 -19.95 16.85 10.03
C HIS A 95 -20.36 15.62 10.86
N ASP A 96 -20.47 14.46 10.20
CA ASP A 96 -20.93 13.22 10.82
C ASP A 96 -19.85 12.51 11.65
N LEU A 97 -18.60 12.98 11.60
CA LEU A 97 -17.52 12.41 12.39
C LEU A 97 -17.41 13.11 13.75
N PRO A 98 -17.32 12.34 14.85
CA PRO A 98 -17.03 12.90 16.16
C PRO A 98 -15.67 13.61 16.12
N VAL A 99 -15.58 14.78 16.75
CA VAL A 99 -14.34 15.58 16.80
C VAL A 99 -13.84 15.76 18.22
N THR A 100 -12.52 15.82 18.37
CA THR A 100 -11.85 16.13 19.63
C THR A 100 -12.05 17.60 20.01
N LYS A 101 -11.63 17.99 21.23
CA LYS A 101 -11.65 19.40 21.67
C LYS A 101 -10.83 20.33 20.76
N ALA A 102 -9.86 19.79 20.02
CA ALA A 102 -9.04 20.53 19.05
C ALA A 102 -9.68 20.63 17.65
N GLY A 103 -10.87 20.06 17.45
CA GLY A 103 -11.60 20.13 16.17
C GLY A 103 -11.13 19.12 15.12
N THR A 104 -10.24 18.20 15.48
CA THR A 104 -9.77 17.08 14.64
C THR A 104 -10.67 15.85 14.80
N PRO A 105 -10.82 15.00 13.77
CA PRO A 105 -11.64 13.79 13.87
C PRO A 105 -11.10 12.84 14.95
N ASP A 106 -11.99 12.33 15.82
CA ASP A 106 -11.68 11.35 16.85
C ASP A 106 -11.97 9.94 16.31
N LEU A 107 -10.92 9.17 16.05
CA LEU A 107 -10.99 7.83 15.42
C LEU A 107 -10.95 6.68 16.43
N ARG A 108 -11.20 6.97 17.71
CA ARG A 108 -11.33 5.92 18.73
C ARG A 108 -12.58 5.09 18.42
N THR A 109 -12.38 3.81 18.18
CA THR A 109 -13.43 2.80 17.97
C THR A 109 -13.73 2.08 19.26
#